data_AF-A0A9D3ZRU8-F1
#
_entry.id   AF-A0A9D3ZRU8-F1
#
_cell.length_a   1.000
_cell.length_b   1.000
_cell.length_c   1.000
_cell.angle_alpha   90.00
_cell.angle_beta   90.00
_cell.angle_gamma   90.00
#
_symmetry.space_group_name_H-M   'P 1'
#
loop_
_entity.id
_entity.type
_entity.pdbx_description
1 polymer ?
#
loop_
_entity_poly.entity_id
_entity_poly.type
_entity_poly.pdbx_seq_one_letter_code
_entity_poly.pdbx_strand_id
1 'polypeptide(L)'
;MEVWKSSDRNQREWFNYISEDFGKILKDVACIWAKSNKSIYTQNPMNSIFITNFGGGKYMSPAFLLDAPLFWRPVDKFHFIINLDHMMKRGEIKQRSFDRCLFFLRKKYSYDWMLVVKRDPVLKSILEHPESNYAIDSLSCVVRYCSNVYRHYNDNITAKISIINIESELSTLLPELYLHLFEGLMRYAIGNKSR
;
A
#
# COMPACT_ATOMS: atom_id res chain seq x y z
N MET A 1 36.89 -5.82 -3.39
CA MET A 1 35.82 -6.03 -4.41
C MET A 1 35.76 -7.52 -4.68
N GLU A 2 34.83 -8.21 -4.05
CA GLU A 2 34.61 -9.62 -4.34
C GLU A 2 33.91 -9.74 -5.69
N VAL A 3 34.59 -10.40 -6.62
CA VAL A 3 34.10 -10.76 -7.94
C VAL A 3 32.92 -11.70 -7.75
N TRP A 4 31.72 -11.28 -8.17
CA TRP A 4 30.56 -12.16 -8.27
C TRP A 4 30.85 -13.20 -9.36
N LYS A 5 31.39 -14.35 -8.95
CA LYS A 5 31.37 -15.55 -9.80
C LYS A 5 29.91 -15.95 -9.96
N SER A 6 29.35 -15.77 -11.15
CA SER A 6 28.08 -16.41 -11.51
C SER A 6 28.31 -17.92 -11.45
N SER A 7 27.94 -18.52 -10.33
CA SER A 7 28.07 -19.97 -10.13
C SER A 7 26.97 -20.67 -10.91
N ASP A 8 27.35 -21.71 -11.65
CA ASP A 8 26.53 -22.71 -12.35
C ASP A 8 25.59 -23.51 -11.42
N ARG A 9 24.82 -22.81 -10.58
CA ARG A 9 23.90 -23.42 -9.63
C ARG A 9 22.66 -23.89 -10.38
N ASN A 10 22.34 -25.17 -10.21
CA ASN A 10 21.08 -25.69 -10.73
C ASN A 10 19.89 -25.15 -9.90
N GLN A 11 18.68 -25.30 -10.43
CA GLN A 11 17.45 -24.76 -9.84
C GLN A 11 17.23 -25.17 -8.37
N ARG A 12 17.70 -26.37 -7.98
CA ARG A 12 17.57 -26.89 -6.61
C ARG A 12 18.53 -26.20 -5.64
N GLU A 13 19.73 -25.88 -6.10
CA GLU A 13 20.72 -25.13 -5.31
C GLU A 13 20.32 -23.66 -5.16
N TRP A 14 19.69 -23.09 -6.18
CA TRP A 14 19.02 -21.79 -6.06
C TRP A 14 17.90 -21.80 -5.03
N PHE A 15 17.07 -22.85 -5.04
CA PHE A 15 15.96 -22.97 -4.09
C PHE A 15 16.46 -23.12 -2.64
N ASN A 16 17.53 -23.89 -2.42
CA ASN A 16 18.12 -24.05 -1.09
C ASN A 16 18.82 -22.77 -0.61
N TYR A 17 19.56 -22.09 -1.48
CA TYR A 17 20.20 -20.81 -1.18
C TYR A 17 19.17 -19.74 -0.79
N ILE A 18 18.09 -19.64 -1.59
CA ILE A 18 16.96 -18.77 -1.26
C ILE A 18 16.33 -19.22 0.06
N SER A 19 16.04 -20.51 0.26
CA SER A 19 15.35 -20.95 1.49
C SER A 19 16.15 -20.70 2.78
N GLU A 20 17.46 -20.86 2.76
CA GLU A 20 18.30 -20.64 3.95
C GLU A 20 18.51 -19.15 4.26
N ASP A 21 18.78 -18.32 3.25
CA ASP A 21 18.97 -16.88 3.46
C ASP A 21 17.65 -16.13 3.62
N PHE A 22 16.56 -16.62 3.03
CA PHE A 22 15.22 -16.08 3.22
C PHE A 22 14.70 -16.34 4.64
N GLY A 23 15.05 -17.49 5.24
CA GLY A 23 14.81 -17.76 6.65
C GLY A 23 15.55 -16.77 7.57
N LYS A 24 16.78 -16.39 7.22
CA LYS A 24 17.54 -15.36 7.95
C LYS A 24 16.95 -13.97 7.75
N ILE A 25 16.58 -13.59 6.52
CA ILE A 25 15.95 -12.30 6.23
C ILE A 25 14.62 -12.14 6.98
N LEU A 26 13.76 -13.16 6.98
CA LEU A 26 12.51 -13.14 7.76
C LEU A 26 12.78 -13.03 9.26
N LYS A 27 13.79 -13.74 9.76
CA LYS A 27 14.20 -13.68 11.16
C LYS A 27 14.76 -12.30 11.52
N ASP A 28 15.54 -11.68 10.64
CA ASP A 28 16.10 -10.35 10.84
C ASP A 28 15.01 -9.28 10.79
N VAL A 29 14.05 -9.36 9.85
CA VAL A 29 12.88 -8.49 9.78
C VAL A 29 12.01 -8.64 11.05
N ALA A 30 11.77 -9.88 11.50
CA ALA A 30 11.06 -10.14 12.74
C ALA A 30 11.82 -9.61 13.97
N CYS A 31 13.16 -9.72 13.99
CA CYS A 31 14.01 -9.22 15.07
C CYS A 31 14.10 -7.68 15.10
N ILE A 32 14.17 -7.02 13.95
CA ILE A 32 14.12 -5.56 13.83
C ILE A 32 12.76 -5.06 14.32
N TRP A 33 11.67 -5.74 13.93
CA TRP A 33 10.32 -5.40 14.36
C TRP A 33 10.08 -5.63 15.86
N ALA A 34 10.62 -6.72 16.43
CA ALA A 34 10.56 -7.02 17.86
C ALA A 34 11.35 -6.00 18.71
N LYS A 35 12.42 -5.41 18.15
CA LYS A 35 13.18 -4.33 18.80
C LYS A 35 12.48 -2.98 18.73
N SER A 36 11.64 -2.75 17.71
CA SER A 36 10.98 -1.45 17.49
C SER A 36 9.64 -1.27 18.21
N ASN A 37 9.00 -2.33 18.73
CA ASN A 37 7.67 -2.23 19.34
C ASN A 37 7.60 -2.79 20.78
N LYS A 38 7.73 -1.90 21.78
CA LYS A 38 7.09 -2.08 23.08
C LYS A 38 5.68 -1.49 22.98
N SER A 39 4.65 -2.34 23.05
CA SER A 39 3.21 -1.99 23.01
C SER A 39 2.62 -1.93 21.59
N ILE A 40 1.87 -2.97 21.21
CA ILE A 40 0.40 -2.97 21.17
C ILE A 40 -0.04 -4.37 20.70
N TYR A 41 -0.93 -4.98 21.49
CA TYR A 41 -1.58 -6.26 21.22
C TYR A 41 -2.33 -6.22 19.88
N THR A 42 -1.76 -6.83 18.84
CA THR A 42 -2.54 -7.44 17.77
C THR A 42 -1.89 -8.76 17.40
N GLN A 43 -2.72 -9.77 17.18
CA GLN A 43 -2.31 -11.15 16.89
C GLN A 43 -1.29 -11.19 15.75
N ASN A 44 -0.11 -11.74 16.07
CA ASN A 44 0.97 -12.19 15.21
C ASN A 44 0.83 -11.88 13.69
N PRO A 45 1.50 -10.84 13.14
CA PRO A 45 1.42 -10.49 11.73
C PRO A 45 2.00 -11.55 10.78
N MET A 46 2.76 -12.54 11.28
CA MET A 46 3.11 -13.70 10.46
C MET A 46 1.85 -14.45 9.99
N ASN A 47 0.81 -14.54 10.83
CA ASN A 47 -0.44 -15.18 10.43
C ASN A 47 -1.25 -14.35 9.42
N SER A 48 -1.04 -13.03 9.35
CA SER A 48 -1.65 -12.19 8.31
C SER A 48 -0.85 -12.16 7.00
N ILE A 49 0.46 -12.43 7.05
CA ILE A 49 1.31 -12.65 5.85
C ILE A 49 0.94 -13.97 5.15
N PHE A 50 0.55 -15.00 5.91
CA PHE A 50 0.24 -16.33 5.35
C PHE A 50 -1.24 -16.59 5.03
N ILE A 51 -2.17 -15.70 5.40
CA ILE A 51 -3.60 -15.93 5.18
C ILE A 51 -4.26 -14.73 4.52
N THR A 52 -4.00 -14.54 3.23
CA THR A 52 -5.05 -14.04 2.34
C THR A 52 -5.83 -15.24 1.81
N ASN A 53 -7.01 -15.45 2.37
CA ASN A 53 -7.97 -16.46 1.94
C ASN A 53 -8.55 -16.06 0.57
N PHE A 54 -7.74 -16.17 -0.49
CA PHE A 54 -8.23 -16.27 -1.86
C PHE A 54 -8.72 -17.71 -2.01
N GLY A 55 -10.03 -17.90 -2.16
CA GLY A 55 -10.64 -19.23 -2.23
C GLY A 55 -9.88 -20.16 -3.17
N GLY A 56 -9.35 -21.26 -2.61
CA GLY A 56 -8.48 -22.21 -3.29
C GLY A 56 -7.00 -21.82 -3.16
N GLY A 57 -6.32 -22.43 -2.17
CA GLY A 57 -4.95 -22.13 -1.77
C GLY A 57 -3.98 -21.92 -2.93
N LYS A 58 -3.41 -20.71 -3.01
CA LYS A 58 -2.24 -20.40 -3.84
C LYS A 58 -1.25 -19.64 -2.97
N TYR A 59 -0.14 -20.28 -2.68
CA TYR A 59 1.03 -19.67 -2.06
C TYR A 59 1.48 -18.47 -2.91
N MET A 60 1.62 -17.30 -2.30
CA MET A 60 2.27 -16.17 -2.96
C MET A 60 3.78 -16.38 -2.93
N SER A 61 4.45 -16.12 -4.06
CA SER A 61 5.91 -16.15 -4.11
C SER A 61 6.48 -15.20 -3.05
N PRO A 62 7.54 -15.56 -2.33
CA PRO A 62 8.13 -14.64 -1.37
C PRO A 62 8.65 -13.34 -2.00
N ALA A 63 9.01 -13.35 -3.29
CA ALA A 63 9.30 -12.13 -4.04
C ALA A 63 8.09 -11.19 -4.13
N PHE A 64 6.88 -11.74 -4.29
CA PHE A 64 5.64 -10.96 -4.28
C PHE A 64 5.35 -10.32 -2.91
N LEU A 65 5.75 -10.99 -1.82
CA LEU A 65 5.63 -10.41 -0.48
C LEU A 65 6.57 -9.21 -0.28
N LEU A 66 7.76 -9.24 -0.89
CA LEU A 66 8.69 -8.10 -0.86
C LEU A 66 8.17 -6.90 -1.66
N ASP A 67 7.29 -7.12 -2.64
CA ASP A 67 6.60 -6.06 -3.38
C ASP A 67 5.39 -5.49 -2.64
N ALA A 68 5.06 -6.02 -1.45
CA ALA A 68 3.91 -5.54 -0.68
C ALA A 68 4.12 -4.11 -0.16
N PRO A 69 3.05 -3.30 0.00
CA PRO A 69 3.16 -1.92 0.44
C PRO A 69 3.81 -1.68 1.81
N LEU A 70 3.94 -2.74 2.62
CA LEU A 70 4.62 -2.70 3.90
C LEU A 70 6.12 -2.38 3.76
N PHE A 71 6.73 -2.75 2.63
CA PHE A 71 8.16 -2.54 2.36
C PHE A 71 8.45 -1.31 1.51
N TRP A 72 7.40 -0.61 1.07
CA TRP A 72 7.56 0.58 0.23
C TRP A 72 8.12 1.74 1.03
N ARG A 73 9.10 2.43 0.45
CA ARG A 73 9.57 3.71 0.99
C ARG A 73 8.51 4.78 0.71
N PRO A 74 8.53 5.92 1.43
CA PRO A 74 7.59 7.01 1.19
C PRO A 74 7.54 7.47 -0.28
N VAL A 75 8.68 7.51 -0.96
CA VAL A 75 8.72 7.88 -2.39
C VAL A 75 8.00 6.87 -3.29
N ASP A 76 8.05 5.58 -2.97
CA ASP A 76 7.40 4.52 -3.75
C ASP A 76 5.87 4.59 -3.55
N LYS A 77 5.42 4.87 -2.33
CA LYS A 77 4.02 5.15 -1.97
C LYS A 77 3.46 6.38 -2.70
N PHE A 78 4.22 7.47 -2.74
CA PHE A 78 3.89 8.66 -3.53
C PHE A 78 3.70 8.30 -5.01
N HIS A 79 4.68 7.65 -5.63
CA HIS A 79 4.59 7.27 -7.05
C HIS A 79 3.42 6.33 -7.31
N PHE A 80 3.13 5.40 -6.40
CA PHE A 80 1.97 4.50 -6.51
C PHE A 80 0.66 5.29 -6.62
N ILE A 81 0.41 6.26 -5.73
CA ILE A 81 -0.81 7.08 -5.76
C ILE A 81 -0.90 7.90 -7.04
N ILE A 82 0.18 8.59 -7.42
CA ILE A 82 0.19 9.45 -8.62
C ILE A 82 -0.08 8.61 -9.87
N ASN A 83 0.58 7.46 -10.01
CA ASN A 83 0.37 6.57 -11.15
C ASN A 83 -1.06 6.02 -11.17
N LEU A 84 -1.59 5.59 -10.01
CA LEU A 84 -2.94 5.07 -9.91
C LEU A 84 -3.99 6.14 -10.29
N ASP A 85 -3.83 7.38 -9.82
CA ASP A 85 -4.71 8.49 -10.21
C ASP A 85 -4.65 8.76 -11.72
N HIS A 86 -3.45 8.74 -12.32
CA HIS A 86 -3.29 8.88 -13.76
C HIS A 86 -3.95 7.75 -14.55
N MET A 87 -3.80 6.49 -14.12
CA MET A 87 -4.47 5.35 -14.76
C MET A 87 -5.99 5.47 -14.67
N MET A 88 -6.52 5.93 -13.53
CA MET A 88 -7.95 6.19 -13.36
C MET A 88 -8.43 7.33 -14.27
N LYS A 89 -7.69 8.44 -14.36
CA LYS A 89 -7.98 9.57 -15.28
C LYS A 89 -8.02 9.15 -16.74
N ARG A 90 -7.11 8.27 -17.16
CA ARG A 90 -7.05 7.74 -18.53
C ARG A 90 -8.12 6.66 -18.81
N GLY A 91 -8.86 6.23 -17.78
CA GLY A 91 -9.88 5.18 -17.91
C GLY A 91 -9.30 3.76 -18.03
N GLU A 92 -8.00 3.58 -17.82
CA GLU A 92 -7.34 2.27 -17.79
C GLU A 92 -7.83 1.42 -16.62
N ILE A 93 -8.14 2.10 -15.50
CA ILE A 93 -8.83 1.50 -14.35
C ILE A 93 -10.24 2.10 -14.28
N LYS A 94 -11.23 1.27 -14.60
CA LYS A 94 -12.65 1.63 -14.50
C LYS A 94 -13.03 1.84 -13.03
N GLN A 95 -13.26 3.09 -12.65
CA GLN A 95 -13.60 3.52 -11.28
C GLN A 95 -14.67 2.65 -10.63
N ARG A 96 -15.83 2.46 -11.28
CA ARG A 96 -16.95 1.67 -10.74
C ARG A 96 -16.57 0.22 -10.41
N SER A 97 -15.71 -0.38 -11.22
CA SER A 97 -15.23 -1.75 -10.99
C SER A 97 -14.19 -1.80 -9.87
N PHE A 98 -13.31 -0.81 -9.80
CA PHE A 98 -12.32 -0.71 -8.72
C PHE A 98 -12.98 -0.41 -7.37
N ASP A 99 -13.95 0.49 -7.31
CA ASP A 99 -14.77 0.76 -6.13
C ASP A 99 -15.44 -0.50 -5.59
N ARG A 100 -15.96 -1.35 -6.48
CA ARG A 100 -16.54 -2.64 -6.07
C ARG A 100 -15.49 -3.53 -5.40
N CYS A 101 -14.28 -3.60 -5.93
CA CYS A 101 -13.17 -4.36 -5.33
C CYS A 101 -12.79 -3.80 -3.95
N LEU A 102 -12.71 -2.48 -3.81
CA LEU A 102 -12.42 -1.82 -2.53
C LEU A 102 -13.56 -2.03 -1.53
N PHE A 103 -14.82 -2.01 -1.98
CA PHE A 103 -15.99 -2.23 -1.11
C PHE A 103 -15.99 -3.62 -0.47
N PHE A 104 -15.63 -4.65 -1.22
CA PHE A 104 -15.49 -6.01 -0.67
C PHE A 104 -14.43 -6.10 0.44
N LEU A 105 -13.45 -5.19 0.43
CA LEU A 105 -12.37 -5.13 1.41
C LEU A 105 -12.68 -4.23 2.61
N ARG A 106 -13.79 -3.47 2.59
CA ARG A 106 -14.15 -2.51 3.65
C ARG A 106 -14.30 -3.14 5.04
N LYS A 107 -14.71 -4.41 5.13
CA LYS A 107 -14.77 -5.13 6.41
C LYS A 107 -13.38 -5.51 6.95
N LYS A 108 -12.41 -5.69 6.06
CA LYS A 108 -11.04 -6.08 6.40
C LYS A 108 -10.21 -4.86 6.81
N TYR A 109 -10.33 -3.79 6.05
CA TYR A 109 -9.70 -2.50 6.33
C TYR A 109 -10.81 -1.55 6.78
N SER A 110 -11.06 -1.50 8.09
CA SER A 110 -12.17 -0.74 8.70
C SER A 110 -11.87 0.76 8.65
N TYR A 111 -11.85 1.31 7.44
CA TYR A 111 -11.23 2.58 7.14
C TYR A 111 -12.22 3.53 6.46
N ASP A 112 -12.74 4.47 7.25
CA ASP A 112 -13.49 5.63 6.76
C ASP A 112 -12.51 6.81 6.62
N TRP A 113 -11.84 6.86 5.48
CA TRP A 113 -10.81 7.84 5.21
C TRP A 113 -11.32 9.28 5.32
N MET A 114 -12.56 9.54 4.90
CA MET A 114 -13.16 10.87 4.91
C MET A 114 -13.32 11.39 6.34
N LEU A 115 -13.76 10.52 7.26
CA LEU A 115 -13.89 10.90 8.67
C LEU A 115 -12.54 11.18 9.32
N VAL A 116 -11.49 10.45 8.93
CA VAL A 116 -10.13 10.66 9.45
C VAL A 116 -9.56 11.99 8.94
N VAL A 117 -9.61 12.25 7.63
CA VAL A 117 -9.01 13.47 7.05
C VAL A 117 -9.74 14.74 7.48
N LYS A 118 -11.05 14.68 7.76
CA LYS A 118 -11.82 15.83 8.27
C LYS A 118 -11.40 16.31 9.65
N ARG A 119 -10.65 15.49 10.40
CA ARG A 119 -10.14 15.85 11.73
C ARG A 119 -8.80 16.58 11.67
N ASP A 120 -8.09 16.47 10.56
CA ASP A 120 -6.81 17.16 10.36
C ASP A 120 -7.05 18.48 9.60
N PRO A 121 -6.63 19.64 10.15
CA PRO A 121 -6.94 20.95 9.55
C PRO A 121 -6.40 21.15 8.13
N VAL A 122 -5.18 20.69 7.85
CA VAL A 122 -4.51 20.87 6.55
C VAL A 122 -5.14 19.94 5.52
N LEU A 123 -5.34 18.68 5.88
CA LEU A 123 -5.99 17.70 5.02
C LEU A 123 -7.46 18.03 4.76
N LYS A 124 -8.16 18.58 5.76
CA LYS A 124 -9.54 19.06 5.62
C LYS A 124 -9.63 20.22 4.63
N SER A 125 -8.73 21.20 4.66
CA SER A 125 -8.80 22.34 3.72
C SER A 125 -8.62 21.89 2.27
N ILE A 126 -7.77 20.87 2.03
CA ILE A 126 -7.59 20.26 0.71
C ILE A 126 -8.84 19.47 0.28
N LEU A 127 -9.50 18.80 1.24
CA LEU A 127 -10.75 18.07 0.98
C LEU A 127 -11.87 19.02 0.56
N GLU A 128 -12.01 20.15 1.25
CA GLU A 128 -13.10 21.11 1.10
C GLU A 128 -12.82 22.16 0.00
N HIS A 129 -11.70 22.03 -0.72
CA HIS A 129 -11.36 22.95 -1.80
C HIS A 129 -12.45 22.95 -2.89
N PRO A 130 -12.90 24.11 -3.41
CA PRO A 130 -14.04 24.18 -4.35
C PRO A 130 -13.86 23.37 -5.66
N GLU A 131 -12.61 23.24 -6.12
CA GLU A 131 -12.28 22.46 -7.32
C GLU A 131 -12.19 20.94 -7.05
N SER A 132 -12.19 20.55 -5.78
CA SER A 132 -12.14 19.16 -5.35
C SER A 132 -13.55 18.56 -5.29
N ASN A 133 -14.02 17.98 -6.38
CA ASN A 133 -15.29 17.26 -6.39
C ASN A 133 -15.06 15.75 -6.14
N TYR A 134 -15.16 15.32 -4.88
CA TYR A 134 -15.07 13.91 -4.50
C TYR A 134 -16.47 13.32 -4.34
N ALA A 135 -16.76 12.22 -5.05
CA ALA A 135 -17.98 11.47 -4.84
C ALA A 135 -17.90 10.75 -3.47
N ILE A 136 -18.76 11.15 -2.53
CA ILE A 136 -18.78 10.68 -1.14
C ILE A 136 -18.88 9.15 -1.05
N ASP A 137 -19.55 8.52 -2.02
CA ASP A 137 -19.78 7.07 -2.04
C ASP A 137 -18.67 6.25 -2.74
N SER A 138 -17.67 6.92 -3.35
CA SER A 138 -16.61 6.27 -4.11
C SER A 138 -15.36 6.09 -3.26
N LEU A 139 -15.05 4.85 -2.89
CA LEU A 139 -13.86 4.54 -2.10
C LEU A 139 -12.56 4.90 -2.83
N SER A 140 -12.53 4.76 -4.15
CA SER A 140 -11.38 5.10 -4.98
C SER A 140 -11.15 6.61 -5.11
N CYS A 141 -12.09 7.47 -4.67
CA CYS A 141 -11.83 8.91 -4.56
C CYS A 141 -10.67 9.23 -3.60
N VAL A 142 -10.35 8.35 -2.65
CA VAL A 142 -9.17 8.51 -1.78
C VAL A 142 -7.87 8.63 -2.60
N VAL A 143 -7.78 7.96 -3.76
CA VAL A 143 -6.60 8.04 -4.64
C VAL A 143 -6.44 9.47 -5.17
N ARG A 144 -7.51 10.03 -5.72
CA ARG A 144 -7.51 11.41 -6.24
C ARG A 144 -7.23 12.40 -5.11
N TYR A 145 -7.84 12.17 -3.95
CA TYR A 145 -7.63 13.00 -2.77
C TYR A 145 -6.16 13.00 -2.36
N CYS A 146 -5.54 11.84 -2.18
CA CYS A 146 -4.11 11.73 -1.85
C CYS A 146 -3.23 12.38 -2.93
N SER A 147 -3.56 12.24 -4.22
CA SER A 147 -2.85 12.95 -5.28
C SER A 147 -2.94 14.48 -5.14
N ASN A 148 -4.09 15.00 -4.70
CA ASN A 148 -4.28 16.43 -4.45
C ASN A 148 -3.56 16.88 -3.18
N VAL A 149 -3.50 16.03 -2.14
CA VAL A 149 -2.69 16.27 -0.94
C VAL A 149 -1.25 16.53 -1.35
N TYR A 150 -0.62 15.65 -2.12
CA TYR A 150 0.76 15.85 -2.56
C TYR A 150 1.00 17.13 -3.35
N ARG A 151 -0.01 17.62 -4.06
CA ARG A 151 0.07 18.84 -4.86
C ARG A 151 -0.10 20.10 -4.02
N HIS A 152 -1.02 20.07 -3.05
CA HIS A 152 -1.52 21.28 -2.37
C HIS A 152 -1.20 21.36 -0.87
N TYR A 153 -0.56 20.34 -0.29
CA TYR A 153 -0.22 20.33 1.14
C TYR A 153 0.60 21.57 1.52
N ASN A 154 1.62 21.88 0.72
CA ASN A 154 2.50 23.02 0.96
C ASN A 154 1.86 24.39 0.68
N ASP A 155 0.67 24.44 0.08
CA ASP A 155 -0.10 25.68 -0.11
C ASP A 155 -0.88 26.05 1.17
N ASN A 156 -1.06 25.09 2.08
CA ASN A 156 -1.92 25.20 3.26
C ASN A 156 -1.14 25.29 4.58
N ILE A 157 0.19 25.38 4.52
CA ILE A 157 1.07 25.45 5.70
C ILE A 157 2.09 26.58 5.57
N THR A 158 2.60 27.05 6.71
CA THR A 158 3.59 28.14 6.76
C THR A 158 5.01 27.67 6.44
N ALA A 159 5.40 26.51 6.94
CA ALA A 159 6.72 25.91 6.71
C ALA A 159 6.60 24.73 5.76
N LYS A 160 7.04 24.91 4.50
CA LYS A 160 6.96 23.87 3.47
C LYS A 160 7.75 22.62 3.88
N ILE A 161 7.17 21.46 3.66
CA ILE A 161 7.78 20.16 3.95
C ILE A 161 8.03 19.36 2.66
N SER A 162 8.93 18.38 2.76
CA SER A 162 9.27 17.51 1.63
C SER A 162 8.14 16.52 1.34
N ILE A 163 8.13 15.96 0.13
CA ILE A 163 7.16 14.93 -0.26
C ILE A 163 7.22 13.69 0.65
N ILE A 164 8.41 13.35 1.15
CA ILE A 164 8.63 12.24 2.08
C ILE A 164 7.92 12.51 3.41
N ASN A 165 7.96 13.76 3.89
CA ASN A 165 7.30 14.15 5.12
C ASN A 165 5.79 14.19 4.94
N ILE A 166 5.28 14.73 3.83
CA ILE A 166 3.84 14.70 3.49
C ILE A 166 3.34 13.25 3.49
N GLU A 167 4.08 12.35 2.86
CA GLU A 167 3.70 10.94 2.83
C GLU A 167 3.79 10.28 4.22
N SER A 168 4.77 10.64 5.05
CA SER A 168 4.84 10.16 6.43
C SER A 168 3.61 10.56 7.23
N GLU A 169 3.13 11.80 7.08
CA GLU A 169 1.90 12.26 7.73
C GLU A 169 0.66 11.54 7.21
N LEU A 170 0.56 11.40 5.88
CA LEU A 170 -0.55 10.69 5.24
C LEU A 170 -0.60 9.22 5.66
N SER A 171 0.54 8.51 5.67
CA SER A 171 0.65 7.13 6.17
C SER A 171 0.31 7.01 7.65
N THR A 172 0.61 8.03 8.46
CA THR A 172 0.27 8.02 9.90
C THR A 172 -1.23 8.15 10.11
N LEU A 173 -1.86 9.06 9.38
CA LEU A 173 -3.31 9.26 9.45
C LEU A 173 -4.07 8.09 8.83
N LEU A 174 -3.54 7.53 7.74
CA LEU A 174 -4.22 6.56 6.88
C LEU A 174 -3.41 5.23 6.79
N PRO A 175 -3.22 4.51 7.91
CA PRO A 175 -2.24 3.41 8.00
C PRO A 175 -2.56 2.21 7.09
N GLU A 176 -3.82 2.01 6.74
CA GLU A 176 -4.27 0.88 5.91
C GLU A 176 -4.45 1.24 4.42
N LEU A 177 -4.26 2.51 4.06
CA LEU A 177 -4.53 3.04 2.71
C LEU A 177 -3.89 2.18 1.62
N TYR A 178 -2.58 1.97 1.73
CA TYR A 178 -1.81 1.29 0.69
C TYR A 178 -2.15 -0.20 0.58
N LEU A 179 -2.41 -0.87 1.71
CA LEU A 179 -2.83 -2.27 1.70
C LEU A 179 -4.22 -2.42 1.06
N HIS A 180 -5.15 -1.52 1.40
CA HIS A 180 -6.50 -1.54 0.85
C HIS A 180 -6.49 -1.30 -0.66
N LEU A 181 -5.73 -0.31 -1.14
CA LEU A 181 -5.59 -0.01 -2.57
C LEU A 181 -4.88 -1.14 -3.32
N PHE A 182 -3.77 -1.66 -2.79
CA PHE A 182 -3.01 -2.73 -3.43
C PHE A 182 -3.83 -4.03 -3.55
N GLU A 183 -4.48 -4.49 -2.48
CA GLU A 183 -5.34 -5.68 -2.56
C GLU A 183 -6.56 -5.43 -3.46
N GLY A 184 -7.10 -4.21 -3.45
CA GLY A 184 -8.16 -3.79 -4.37
C GLY A 184 -7.74 -3.96 -5.83
N LEU A 185 -6.52 -3.53 -6.17
CA LEU A 185 -5.97 -3.66 -7.53
C LEU A 185 -5.72 -5.11 -7.92
N MET A 186 -5.23 -5.93 -6.99
CA MET A 186 -5.07 -7.37 -7.23
C MET A 186 -6.42 -8.02 -7.56
N ARG A 187 -7.47 -7.70 -6.81
CA ARG A 187 -8.84 -8.17 -7.08
C ARG A 187 -9.37 -7.65 -8.42
N TYR A 188 -9.12 -6.39 -8.74
CA TYR A 188 -9.50 -5.78 -10.02
C TYR A 188 -8.84 -6.51 -11.20
N ALA A 189 -7.54 -6.77 -11.11
CA ALA A 189 -6.78 -7.47 -12.15
C ALA A 189 -7.24 -8.92 -12.34
N ILE A 190 -7.49 -9.66 -11.24
CA ILE A 190 -8.02 -11.03 -11.31
C ILE A 190 -9.40 -11.05 -11.95
N GLY A 191 -10.30 -10.15 -11.53
CA GLY A 191 -11.66 -10.07 -12.06
C GLY A 191 -11.73 -9.73 -13.55
N ASN A 192 -10.75 -8.99 -14.07
CA ASN A 192 -10.66 -8.66 -15.50
C ASN A 192 -10.01 -9.77 -16.35
N LYS A 193 -9.15 -10.63 -15.78
CA LYS A 193 -8.56 -11.77 -16.50
C LYS A 193 -9.54 -12.92 -16.75
N SER A 194 -10.65 -12.97 -16.00
CA SER A 194 -11.69 -14.00 -16.13
C SER A 194 -12.80 -13.64 -17.12
N ARG A 195 -12.60 -12.64 -17.98
CA ARG A 195 -13.50 -12.21 -19.05
C ARG A 195 -12.78 -12.28 -20.39
#